data_AF-A0A7J5Z7P2-F1
#
_entry.id   AF-A0A7J5Z7P2-F1
#
_cell.length_a   1.000
_cell.length_b   1.000
_cell.length_c   1.000
_cell.angle_alpha   90.00
_cell.angle_beta   90.00
_cell.angle_gamma   90.00
#
_symmetry.space_group_name_H-M   'P 1'
#
loop_
_entity.id
_entity.type
_entity.pdbx_description
1 polymer ?
#
loop_
_entity_poly.entity_id
_entity_poly.type
_entity_poly.pdbx_seq_one_letter_code
_entity_poly.pdbx_strand_id
1 'polypeptide(L)'
;MDCPESPEELQYNLAHTATHEIVDRTFRAIQTRFRCLDGTKGYLQYSPERSSSILLACCVLHNASLQSGLDAWTLERTDPLEQPETLEQRPEDRDSRAEELRKDLILKHFS
;
A
#
# COMPACT_ATOMS: atom_id res chain seq x y z
N MET A 1 -1.31 19.21 4.80
CA MET A 1 -0.34 18.47 5.64
C MET A 1 -0.34 19.14 6.99
N ASP A 2 -1.15 18.62 7.91
CA ASP A 2 -1.20 19.10 9.29
C ASP A 2 0.16 18.77 9.95
N CYS A 3 0.79 19.75 10.58
CA CYS A 3 2.03 19.52 11.33
C CYS A 3 1.71 18.63 12.54
N PRO A 4 2.47 17.55 12.81
CA PRO A 4 2.17 16.68 13.95
C PRO A 4 2.13 17.49 15.24
N GLU A 5 1.04 17.38 15.98
CA GLU A 5 0.79 18.19 17.18
C GLU A 5 1.54 17.64 18.40
N SER A 6 2.10 16.43 18.31
CA SER A 6 2.78 15.71 19.38
C SER A 6 3.93 14.80 18.89
N PRO A 7 4.94 14.50 19.73
CA PRO A 7 6.01 13.57 19.37
C PRO A 7 5.52 12.14 19.12
N GLU A 8 4.47 11.70 19.81
CA GLU A 8 3.84 10.39 19.62
C GLU A 8 3.20 10.31 18.22
N GLU A 9 2.51 11.37 17.81
CA GLU A 9 1.94 11.48 16.47
C GLU A 9 3.02 11.51 15.38
N LEU A 10 4.14 12.20 15.61
CA LEU A 10 5.28 12.18 14.69
C LEU A 10 5.81 10.75 14.52
N GLN A 11 6.00 10.01 15.61
CA GLN A 11 6.50 8.65 15.56
C GLN A 11 5.52 7.70 14.85
N TYR A 12 4.22 7.85 15.12
CA TYR A 12 3.18 7.16 14.37
C TYR A 12 3.27 7.46 12.88
N ASN A 13 3.35 8.74 12.50
CA ASN A 13 3.40 9.15 11.10
C ASN A 13 4.63 8.57 10.40
N LEU A 14 5.80 8.57 11.03
CA LEU A 14 7.01 7.94 10.48
C LEU A 14 6.83 6.42 10.26
N ALA A 15 6.31 5.71 11.26
CA ALA A 15 6.06 4.27 11.15
C ALA A 15 5.00 3.95 10.08
N HIS A 16 3.95 4.77 10.02
CA HIS A 16 2.87 4.65 9.05
C HIS A 16 3.40 4.88 7.62
N THR A 17 4.16 5.95 7.38
CA THR A 17 4.78 6.24 6.09
C THR A 17 5.71 5.12 5.65
N ALA A 18 6.62 4.65 6.52
CA ALA A 18 7.53 3.56 6.19
C ALA A 18 6.77 2.26 5.83
N THR A 19 5.69 1.95 6.56
CA THR A 19 4.85 0.79 6.27
C THR A 19 4.14 0.96 4.92
N HIS A 20 3.59 2.15 4.66
CA HIS A 20 2.92 2.47 3.41
C HIS A 20 3.86 2.33 2.20
N GLU A 21 5.10 2.82 2.32
CA GLU A 21 6.12 2.70 1.27
C GLU A 21 6.41 1.24 0.91
N ILE A 22 6.54 0.36 1.91
CA ILE A 22 6.76 -1.08 1.69
C ILE A 22 5.56 -1.72 0.98
N VAL A 23 4.35 -1.41 1.45
CA VAL A 23 3.09 -1.92 0.88
C VAL A 23 2.96 -1.50 -0.58
N ASP A 24 3.13 -0.22 -0.85
CA ASP A 24 3.07 0.35 -2.20
C ASP A 24 4.10 -0.26 -3.14
N ARG A 25 5.35 -0.38 -2.70
CA ARG A 25 6.42 -1.03 -3.48
C ARG A 25 6.04 -2.48 -3.82
N THR A 26 5.48 -3.20 -2.86
CA THR A 26 5.04 -4.59 -3.05
C THR A 26 3.91 -4.69 -4.06
N PHE A 27 2.89 -3.82 -3.96
CA PHE A 27 1.80 -3.79 -4.94
C PHE A 27 2.29 -3.45 -6.35
N ARG A 28 3.17 -2.46 -6.49
CA ARG A 28 3.81 -2.12 -7.78
C ARG A 28 4.58 -3.31 -8.35
N ALA A 29 5.28 -4.08 -7.52
CA ALA A 29 6.05 -5.25 -7.96
C ALA A 29 5.12 -6.35 -8.49
N ILE A 30 4.06 -6.64 -7.74
CA ILE A 30 3.05 -7.62 -8.11
C ILE A 30 2.35 -7.21 -9.40
N GLN A 31 1.92 -5.96 -9.55
CA GLN A 31 1.29 -5.45 -10.78
C GLN A 31 2.25 -5.50 -11.98
N THR A 32 3.51 -5.13 -11.77
CA THR A 32 4.56 -5.19 -12.81
C THR A 32 4.83 -6.61 -13.30
N ARG A 33 4.78 -7.59 -12.38
CA ARG A 33 5.03 -9.00 -12.66
C ARG A 33 3.81 -9.68 -13.29
N PHE A 34 2.62 -9.41 -12.76
CA PHE A 34 1.36 -10.03 -13.18
C PHE A 34 0.48 -9.01 -13.88
N ARG A 35 0.60 -8.97 -15.21
CA ARG A 35 -0.16 -8.04 -16.07
C ARG A 35 -1.68 -8.15 -15.95
N CYS A 36 -2.22 -9.22 -15.36
CA CYS A 36 -3.65 -9.33 -15.05
C CYS A 36 -4.10 -8.38 -13.93
N LEU A 37 -3.16 -7.83 -13.15
CA LEU A 37 -3.41 -6.84 -12.10
C LEU A 37 -3.07 -5.41 -12.54
N ASP A 38 -2.56 -5.24 -13.76
CA ASP A 38 -2.20 -3.94 -14.32
C ASP A 38 -3.45 -3.24 -14.88
N GLY A 39 -3.94 -2.24 -14.13
CA GLY A 39 -5.13 -1.47 -14.47
C GLY A 39 -5.02 -0.68 -15.79
N THR A 40 -3.80 -0.43 -16.30
CA THR A 40 -3.60 0.28 -17.57
C THR A 40 -4.13 -0.48 -18.78
N LYS A 41 -4.29 -1.81 -18.68
CA LYS A 41 -4.78 -2.68 -19.76
C LYS A 41 -6.15 -3.30 -19.46
N GLY A 42 -6.79 -2.84 -18.38
CA GLY A 42 -8.11 -3.28 -17.96
C GLY A 42 -8.09 -3.90 -16.56
N TYR A 43 -9.18 -3.66 -15.82
CA TYR A 43 -9.40 -4.26 -14.50
C TYR A 43 -9.87 -5.71 -14.64
N LEU A 44 -9.66 -6.51 -13.58
CA LEU A 44 -10.21 -7.86 -13.47
C LEU A 44 -11.74 -7.83 -13.63
N GLN A 45 -12.24 -8.38 -14.73
CA GLN A 45 -13.66 -8.47 -15.04
C GLN A 45 -14.31 -9.71 -14.40
N TYR A 46 -14.01 -9.95 -13.12
CA TYR A 46 -14.53 -11.08 -12.36
C TYR A 46 -15.29 -10.60 -11.12
N SER A 47 -16.10 -11.50 -10.54
CA SER A 47 -16.74 -11.21 -9.26
C SER A 47 -15.68 -10.91 -8.18
N PRO A 48 -16.01 -10.14 -7.13
CA PRO A 48 -15.06 -9.81 -6.06
C PRO A 48 -14.37 -11.04 -5.46
N GLU A 49 -15.08 -12.16 -5.33
CA GLU A 49 -14.57 -13.42 -4.78
C GLU A 49 -13.56 -14.10 -5.72
N ARG A 50 -13.78 -13.98 -7.04
CA ARG A 50 -12.85 -14.49 -8.04
C ARG A 50 -11.62 -13.59 -8.17
N SER A 51 -11.83 -12.28 -8.17
CA SER A 51 -10.75 -11.29 -8.19
C SER A 51 -9.83 -11.42 -6.97
N SER A 52 -10.39 -11.63 -5.77
CA SER A 52 -9.60 -11.88 -4.56
C SER A 52 -8.79 -13.18 -4.64
N SER A 53 -9.36 -14.23 -5.22
CA SER A 53 -8.66 -15.50 -5.45
C SER A 53 -7.47 -15.34 -6.41
N ILE A 54 -7.64 -14.55 -7.48
CA ILE A 54 -6.57 -14.24 -8.45
C ILE A 54 -5.47 -13.43 -7.78
N LEU A 55 -5.83 -12.40 -7.02
CA LEU A 55 -4.88 -11.58 -6.27
C LEU A 55 -4.06 -12.43 -5.30
N LEU A 56 -4.72 -13.31 -4.53
CA LEU A 56 -4.05 -14.23 -3.60
C LEU A 56 -3.06 -15.14 -4.32
N ALA A 57 -3.45 -15.73 -5.46
CA ALA A 57 -2.56 -16.56 -6.26
C ALA A 57 -1.32 -15.78 -6.72
N CYS A 58 -1.49 -14.52 -7.14
CA CYS A 58 -0.38 -13.64 -7.52
C CYS A 58 0.57 -13.38 -6.34
N CYS A 59 0.05 -13.13 -5.13
CA CYS A 59 0.86 -12.97 -3.93
C CYS A 59 1.67 -14.23 -3.60
N VAL A 60 1.05 -15.41 -3.67
CA VAL A 60 1.74 -16.69 -3.42
C VAL A 60 2.86 -16.92 -4.43
N LEU A 61 2.59 -16.68 -5.72
CA LEU A 61 3.58 -16.83 -6.78
C LEU A 61 4.72 -15.81 -6.68
N HIS A 62 4.42 -14.57 -6.27
CA HIS A 62 5.44 -13.55 -5.99
C HIS A 62 6.38 -14.01 -4.88
N ASN A 63 5.83 -14.50 -3.76
CA ASN A 63 6.62 -14.99 -2.64
C ASN A 63 7.50 -16.20 -3.01
N ALA A 64 6.97 -17.12 -3.83
CA ALA A 64 7.75 -18.24 -4.34
C ALA A 64 8.92 -17.78 -5.24
N SER A 65 8.69 -16.74 -6.07
CA SER A 65 9.73 -16.13 -6.90
C SER A 65 10.82 -15.47 -6.05
N LEU A 66 10.44 -14.72 -5.01
CA LEU A 66 11.37 -14.10 -4.06
C LEU A 66 12.30 -15.14 -3.43
N GLN A 67 11.74 -16.25 -2.94
CA GLN A 67 12.51 -17.35 -2.34
C GLN A 67 13.46 -18.02 -3.33
N SER A 68 13.11 -18.01 -4.62
CA SER A 68 13.92 -18.62 -5.69
C SER A 68 14.99 -17.67 -6.25
N GLY A 69 15.07 -16.42 -5.77
CA GLY A 69 16.02 -15.41 -6.26
C GLY A 69 15.69 -14.84 -7.65
N LEU A 70 14.50 -15.08 -8.18
CA LEU A 70 14.09 -14.67 -9.53
C LEU A 70 13.52 -13.23 -9.59
N ASP A 71 13.65 -12.47 -8.51
CA ASP A 71 12.98 -11.16 -8.35
C ASP A 71 13.90 -9.94 -8.52
N ALA A 72 15.18 -10.15 -8.80
CA ALA A 72 16.16 -9.07 -8.97
C ALA A 72 15.69 -8.01 -10.00
N TRP A 73 15.07 -8.44 -11.10
CA TRP A 73 14.57 -7.55 -12.15
C TRP A 73 13.27 -6.82 -11.80
N THR A 74 12.43 -7.41 -10.94
CA THR A 74 11.17 -6.78 -10.55
C THR A 74 11.43 -5.61 -9.61
N LEU A 75 12.42 -5.75 -8.72
CA LEU A 75 12.79 -4.71 -7.75
C LEU A 75 13.28 -3.42 -8.42
N GLU A 76 14.07 -3.52 -9.49
CA GLU A 76 14.60 -2.37 -10.27
C GLU A 76 13.51 -1.59 -11.01
N ARG A 77 12.41 -2.25 -11.38
CA ARG A 77 11.28 -1.61 -12.11
C ARG A 77 10.25 -0.96 -11.18
N THR A 78 10.34 -1.21 -9.88
CA THR A 78 9.39 -0.68 -8.88
C THR A 78 9.84 0.59 -8.20
N ASP A 79 11.07 1.04 -8.44
CA ASP A 79 11.52 2.33 -7.92
C ASP A 79 10.67 3.44 -8.54
N PRO A 80 10.08 4.34 -7.73
CA PRO A 80 9.21 5.38 -8.25
C PRO A 80 10.01 6.32 -9.15
N LEU A 81 9.68 6.37 -10.45
CA LEU A 81 10.13 7.44 -11.35
C LEU A 81 9.32 8.73 -11.14
N GLU A 82 8.12 8.62 -10.57
CA GLU A 82 7.20 9.73 -10.34
C GLU A 82 6.64 9.67 -8.90
N GLN A 83 6.41 10.85 -8.31
CA GLN A 83 5.74 10.95 -7.01
C GLN A 83 4.34 10.33 -7.09
N PRO A 84 3.87 9.62 -6.05
CA PRO A 84 2.50 9.15 -6.02
C PRO A 84 1.58 10.36 -6.21
N GLU A 85 0.62 10.25 -7.14
CA GLU A 85 -0.46 11.22 -7.24
C GLU A 85 -1.09 11.36 -5.86
N THR A 86 -0.92 12.52 -5.23
CA THR A 86 -1.56 12.80 -3.95
C THR A 86 -3.04 12.95 -4.27
N LEU A 87 -3.83 11.91 -4.00
CA LEU A 87 -5.27 12.02 -3.99
C LEU A 87 -5.63 13.01 -2.89
N GLU A 88 -5.91 14.26 -3.26
CA GLU A 88 -6.43 15.26 -2.33
C GLU A 88 -7.75 14.73 -1.76
N GLN A 89 -7.70 14.28 -0.50
CA GLN A 89 -8.91 13.91 0.23
C GLN A 89 -9.77 15.15 0.38
N ARG A 90 -11.01 15.11 -0.10
CA ARG A 90 -11.93 16.23 0.09
C ARG A 90 -12.26 16.32 1.58
N PRO A 91 -12.44 17.53 2.15
CA PRO A 91 -12.74 17.71 3.57
C PRO A 91 -13.95 16.89 4.05
N GLU A 92 -14.94 16.70 3.17
CA GLU A 92 -16.14 15.90 3.38
C GLU A 92 -15.89 14.38 3.46
N ASP A 93 -14.70 13.89 3.11
CA ASP A 93 -14.33 12.47 3.20
C ASP A 93 -13.71 12.10 4.58
N ARG A 94 -13.51 13.08 5.48
CA ARG A 94 -12.97 12.85 6.83
C ARG A 94 -14.00 12.14 7.71
N ASP A 95 -13.83 10.83 7.90
CA ASP A 95 -14.61 10.04 8.86
C ASP A 95 -14.14 10.32 10.31
N SER A 96 -14.99 10.98 11.09
CA SER A 96 -14.73 11.29 12.51
C SER A 96 -14.37 10.05 13.33
N ARG A 97 -14.94 8.89 13.01
CA ARG A 97 -14.65 7.64 13.71
C ARG A 97 -13.26 7.12 13.39
N ALA A 98 -12.80 7.29 12.15
CA ALA A 98 -11.45 6.93 11.75
C ALA A 98 -10.41 7.79 12.50
N GLU A 99 -10.71 9.07 12.68
CA GLU A 99 -9.86 10.00 13.42
C GLU A 99 -9.77 9.64 14.92
N GLU A 100 -10.90 9.27 15.54
CA GLU A 100 -10.92 8.77 16.93
C GLU A 100 -10.09 7.48 17.09
N LEU A 101 -10.22 6.54 16.16
CA LEU A 101 -9.44 5.29 16.17
C LEU A 101 -7.95 5.56 16.01
N ARG A 102 -7.57 6.50 15.12
CA ARG A 102 -6.18 6.93 14.95
C ARG A 102 -5.63 7.47 16.27
N LYS A 103 -6.37 8.35 16.95
CA LYS A 103 -5.95 8.92 18.23
C LYS A 103 -5.79 7.86 19.32
N ASP A 104 -6.74 6.94 19.45
CA ASP A 104 -6.64 5.82 20.42
C ASP A 104 -5.42 4.94 20.14
N LEU A 105 -5.18 4.60 18.87
CA LEU A 105 -4.01 3.81 18.44
C LEU A 105 -2.69 4.50 18.79
N ILE A 106 -2.57 5.80 18.51
CA ILE A 106 -1.37 6.59 18.82
C ILE A 106 -1.15 6.60 20.33
N LEU A 107 -2.16 6.95 21.12
CA LEU A 107 -2.06 6.99 22.59
C LEU A 107 -1.68 5.62 23.18
N LYS A 108 -2.19 4.53 22.61
CA LYS A 108 -1.97 3.19 23.14
C LYS A 108 -0.61 2.58 22.78
N HIS A 109 -0.07 2.93 21.60
CA HIS A 109 1.09 2.23 21.04
C HIS A 109 2.32 3.11 20.81
N PHE A 110 2.17 4.44 20.86
CA PHE A 110 3.23 5.40 20.56
C PHE A 110 3.46 6.42 21.69
N SER A 111 2.81 6.26 22.86
CA SER A 111 3.05 7.01 24.10
C SER A 111 4.15 6.42 24.97
#